data_AF-U7NLH3-F1
#
_entry.id   AF-U7NLH3-F1
#
_cell.length_a   1.000
_cell.length_b   1.000
_cell.length_c   1.000
_cell.angle_alpha   90.00
_cell.angle_beta   90.00
_cell.angle_gamma   90.00
#
_symmetry.space_group_name_H-M   'P 1'
#
loop_
_entity.id
_entity.type
_entity.pdbx_description
1 polymer ?
#
loop_
_entity_poly.entity_id
_entity_poly.type
_entity_poly.pdbx_seq_one_letter_code
_entity_poly.pdbx_strand_id
1 'polypeptide(L)' 'MPAARISMRQIIEVLRLKYEAGLSHEHIARACGRPKGVVGKYVSLATAQGIN' A
#
# COMPACT_ATOMS: atom_id res chain seq x y z
N MET A 1 -17.53 0.40 -14.53
CA MET A 1 -16.84 1.57 -13.93
C MET A 1 -15.34 1.33 -13.98
N PRO A 2 -14.51 2.27 -14.47
CA PRO A 2 -13.06 2.08 -14.50
C PRO A 2 -12.50 2.01 -13.07
N ALA A 3 -11.68 1.00 -12.78
CA ALA A 3 -10.99 0.89 -11.50
C ALA A 3 -10.06 2.10 -11.32
N ALA A 4 -10.18 2.81 -10.20
CA ALA A 4 -9.30 3.92 -9.87
C ALA A 4 -7.84 3.41 -9.84
N ARG A 5 -7.06 3.76 -10.86
CA ARG A 5 -5.66 3.34 -10.95
C ARG A 5 -4.87 4.02 -9.83
N ILE A 6 -4.15 3.22 -9.05
CA ILE A 6 -3.14 3.73 -8.15
C ILE A 6 -1.91 4.13 -8.99
N SER A 7 -1.26 5.25 -8.66
CA SER A 7 0.01 5.61 -9.28
C SER A 7 1.14 4.78 -8.67
N MET A 8 2.21 4.53 -9.44
CA MET A 8 3.42 3.88 -8.92
C MET A 8 3.97 4.59 -7.68
N ARG A 9 3.87 5.92 -7.62
CA ARG A 9 4.27 6.73 -6.46
C ARG A 9 3.49 6.37 -5.19
N GLN A 10 2.18 6.13 -5.29
CA GLN A 10 1.40 5.72 -4.13
C GLN A 10 1.71 4.29 -3.68
N ILE A 11 2.04 3.38 -4.60
CA ILE A 11 2.49 2.03 -4.23
C ILE A 11 3.81 2.12 -3.43
N ILE A 12 4.78 2.89 -3.94
CA ILE A 12 6.06 3.10 -3.26
C ILE A 12 5.85 3.67 -1.87
N GLU A 13 4.99 4.68 -1.71
CA GLU A 13 4.71 5.27 -0.39
C GLU A 13 4.05 4.27 0.56
N VAL A 14 3.13 3.42 0.08
CA VAL A 14 2.53 2.35 0.89
C VAL A 14 3.59 1.37 1.39
N LEU A 15 4.52 0.96 0.54
CA LEU A 15 5.60 0.03 0.90
C LEU A 15 6.59 0.69 1.87
N ARG A 16 6.99 1.93 1.60
CA ARG A 16 7.83 2.73 2.51
C ARG A 16 7.20 2.86 3.89
N LEU A 17 5.93 3.23 3.98
CA LEU A 17 5.24 3.34 5.26
C LEU A 17 5.11 1.99 5.98
N LYS A 18 5.07 0.87 5.24
CA LYS A 18 4.98 -0.47 5.81
C LYS A 18 6.32 -0.97 6.34
N TYR A 19 7.37 -0.88 5.54
CA TYR A 19 8.65 -1.53 5.81
C TYR A 19 9.68 -0.59 6.44
N GLU A 20 9.75 0.67 6.01
CA GLU A 20 10.65 1.65 6.61
C GLU A 20 10.06 2.25 7.90
N ALA A 21 8.77 2.60 7.89
CA ALA A 21 8.12 3.24 9.04
C ALA A 21 7.37 2.25 9.97
N GLY A 22 7.27 0.97 9.61
CA GLY A 22 6.66 -0.07 10.45
C GLY A 22 5.15 0.12 10.73
N LEU A 23 4.44 0.92 9.93
CA LEU A 23 3.05 1.26 10.22
C LEU A 23 2.07 0.10 9.92
N SER A 24 0.98 0.07 10.69
CA SER A 24 -0.15 -0.85 10.45
C SER A 24 -0.94 -0.43 9.21
N HIS A 25 -1.63 -1.38 8.56
CA HIS A 25 -2.41 -1.12 7.35
C HIS A 25 -3.50 -0.03 7.53
N GLU A 26 -4.00 0.16 8.75
CA GLU A 26 -4.96 1.22 9.07
C GLU A 26 -4.34 2.62 9.06
N HIS A 27 -3.14 2.75 9.63
CA HIS A 27 -2.40 4.01 9.61
C HIS A 27 -1.99 4.38 8.17
N ILE A 28 -1.53 3.40 7.39
CA ILE A 28 -1.19 3.59 5.98
C ILE A 28 -2.43 3.97 5.15
N ALA A 29 -3.57 3.31 5.39
CA ALA A 29 -4.84 3.63 4.75
C ALA A 29 -5.25 5.09 4.99
N ARG A 30 -5.12 5.56 6.23
CA ARG A 30 -5.43 6.95 6.61
C ARG A 30 -4.45 7.95 6.01
N ALA A 31 -3.16 7.63 5.95
CA ALA A 31 -2.13 8.50 5.36
C ALA A 31 -2.24 8.59 3.83
N CYS A 32 -2.56 7.48 3.15
CA CYS A 32 -2.61 7.39 1.69
C CYS A 32 -4.00 7.70 1.11
N GLY A 33 -5.03 7.83 1.96
CA GLY A 33 -6.42 8.04 1.55
C GLY A 33 -7.02 6.82 0.84
N ARG A 34 -6.57 5.61 1.21
CA ARG A 34 -6.96 4.35 0.56
C ARG A 34 -7.65 3.39 1.53
N PRO A 35 -8.56 2.53 1.05
CA PRO A 35 -9.16 1.51 1.91
C PRO A 35 -8.11 0.53 2.46
N LYS A 36 -8.25 0.10 3.71
CA LYS A 36 -7.38 -0.91 4.36
C LYS A 36 -7.21 -2.17 3.52
N GLY A 37 -8.29 -2.66 2.90
CA GLY A 37 -8.25 -3.85 2.04
C GLY A 37 -7.43 -3.65 0.76
N VAL A 38 -7.39 -2.43 0.23
CA VAL A 38 -6.57 -2.08 -0.94
C VAL A 38 -5.10 -2.02 -0.54
N VAL A 39 -4.77 -1.42 0.61
CA VAL A 39 -3.41 -1.43 1.18
C VAL A 39 -2.90 -2.85 1.39
N GLY A 40 -3.72 -3.71 2.02
CA GLY A 40 -3.37 -5.11 2.24
C GLY A 40 -3.07 -5.86 0.94
N LYS A 41 -3.90 -5.67 -0.10
CA LYS A 41 -3.65 -6.26 -1.44
C LYS A 41 -2.28 -5.85 -1.99
N TYR A 42 -1.91 -4.58 -1.93
CA TYR A 42 -0.63 -4.13 -2.46
C TYR A 42 0.57 -4.66 -1.68
N VAL A 43 0.48 -4.67 -0.35
CA VAL A 43 1.52 -5.26 0.49
C VAL A 43 1.68 -6.75 0.18
N SER A 44 0.57 -7.50 0.09
CA SER A 44 0.62 -8.92 -0.27
C SER A 44 1.22 -9.17 -1.66
N LEU A 45 0.86 -8.35 -2.66
CA LEU A 45 1.43 -8.46 -4.00
C LEU A 45 2.93 -8.13 -4.01
N ALA A 46 3.35 -7.09 -3.28
CA ALA A 46 4.76 -6.74 -3.16
C ALA A 46 5.56 -7.86 -2.49
N THR A 47 5.07 -8.41 -1.38
CA THR A 47 5.66 -9.59 -0.72
C THR A 47 5.75 -10.79 -1.67
N ALA A 48 4.69 -11.07 -2.44
CA ALA A 48 4.68 -12.17 -3.41
C ALA A 48 5.68 -11.98 -4.56
N GLN A 49 6.14 -10.75 -4.79
CA GLN A 49 7.18 -10.42 -5.76
C GLN A 49 8.57 -10.25 -5.12
N GLY A 50 8.70 -10.46 -3.81
CA GLY A 50 9.95 -10.27 -3.08
C GLY A 50 10.34 -8.81 -2.88
N ILE A 51 9.37 -7.89 -2.99
CA ILE A 51 9.55 -6.45 -2.80
C ILE A 51 9.10 -6.11 -1.37
N ASN A 52 10.07 -5.97 -0.47
CA ASN A 52 9.90 -5.57 0.93
C ASN A 52 10.97 -4.54 1.29
#